data_AF-A0A432Q520-F1
#
_entry.id   AF-A0A432Q520-F1
#
_cell.length_a   1.000
_cell.length_b   1.000
_cell.length_c   1.000
_cell.angle_alpha   90.00
_cell.angle_beta   90.00
_cell.angle_gamma   90.00
#
_symmetry.space_group_name_H-M   'P 1'
#
loop_
_entity.id
_entity.type
_entity.pdbx_description
1 polymer ?
#
loop_
_entity_poly.entity_id
_entity_poly.type
_entity_poly.pdbx_seq_one_letter_code
_entity_poly.pdbx_strand_id
1 'polypeptide(L)'
;MYMTGISKLVGGKFGRDCKAQAFTLESIVAAMLLLLVAYFLFRSTLIIAPQSTQVVDVQLSQYAKDTLRVLDNPSSPTQDTLEYVLEHLNSSNFNTVVLPLINSTKECLPVDVNFSFVVYYYNFSTGSVEKISLTNTNPVSNTVTASRYIVIDSNDFVSDSPFVSNSSYESSGYPVVLEVRLTLWQV
;
A
#
# COMPACT_ATOMS: atom_id res chain seq x y z
N MET A 1 18.06 56.81 100.32
CA MET A 1 16.92 55.88 100.40
C MET A 1 16.97 55.02 99.14
N TYR A 2 17.13 53.69 99.33
CA TYR A 2 16.92 52.53 98.46
C TYR A 2 16.31 52.75 97.04
N MET A 3 16.52 51.96 95.97
CA MET A 3 17.38 50.81 95.59
C MET A 3 16.87 50.37 94.18
N THR A 4 17.76 49.91 93.29
CA THR A 4 17.60 48.88 92.20
C THR A 4 16.57 48.98 91.06
N GLY A 5 17.05 48.68 89.83
CA GLY A 5 16.26 48.13 88.71
C GLY A 5 17.09 47.78 87.46
N ILE A 6 17.44 46.51 87.28
CA ILE A 6 18.20 45.90 86.17
C ILE A 6 17.23 45.43 85.05
N SER A 7 17.55 45.57 83.75
CA SER A 7 17.32 44.48 82.74
C SER A 7 17.88 44.72 81.32
N LYS A 8 18.95 43.97 81.02
CA LYS A 8 19.22 43.13 79.82
C LYS A 8 18.74 43.51 78.40
N LEU A 9 19.75 43.57 77.52
CA LEU A 9 19.83 43.07 76.14
C LEU A 9 18.82 41.97 75.77
N VAL A 10 18.13 42.12 74.63
CA VAL A 10 17.82 41.00 73.71
C VAL A 10 17.85 41.52 72.27
N GLY A 11 18.84 41.07 71.50
CA GLY A 11 18.96 41.33 70.07
C GLY A 11 17.92 40.54 69.26
N GLY A 12 17.26 41.23 68.34
CA GLY A 12 16.37 40.63 67.35
C GLY A 12 17.13 39.85 66.28
N LYS A 13 17.19 38.52 66.43
CA LYS A 13 17.42 37.55 65.35
C LYS A 13 16.05 37.08 64.87
N PHE A 14 15.50 37.64 63.79
CA PHE A 14 14.26 37.12 63.18
C PHE A 14 14.21 37.25 61.64
N GLY A 15 15.36 37.35 60.97
CA GLY A 15 15.43 37.56 59.51
C GLY A 15 16.29 36.57 58.72
N ARG A 16 16.95 35.60 59.37
CA ARG A 16 17.85 34.64 58.71
C ARG A 16 17.24 33.25 58.49
N ASP A 17 16.21 32.88 59.26
CA ASP A 17 15.67 31.52 59.22
C ASP A 17 14.70 31.29 58.04
N CYS A 18 14.01 32.34 57.58
CA CYS A 18 13.06 32.26 56.47
C CYS A 18 13.73 31.97 55.11
N LYS A 19 14.96 32.46 54.89
CA LYS A 19 15.70 32.24 53.63
C LYS A 19 16.23 30.81 53.52
N ALA A 20 16.68 30.23 54.64
CA ALA A 20 17.15 28.84 54.67
C ALA A 20 15.98 27.86 54.49
N GLN A 21 14.82 28.15 55.10
CA GLN A 21 13.61 27.33 54.92
C GLN A 21 13.04 27.44 53.50
N ALA A 22 13.06 28.63 52.89
CA ALA A 22 12.66 28.80 51.49
C ALA A 22 13.54 27.97 50.53
N PHE A 23 14.86 27.96 50.75
CA PHE A 23 15.80 27.17 49.93
C PHE A 23 15.55 25.66 49.97
N THR A 24 15.19 25.13 51.15
CA THR A 24 14.84 23.71 51.30
C THR A 24 13.51 23.36 50.65
N LEU A 25 12.52 24.26 50.72
CA LEU A 25 11.20 24.03 50.14
C LEU A 25 11.26 24.10 48.60
N GLU A 26 12.04 25.03 48.05
CA GLU A 26 12.27 25.18 46.62
C GLU A 26 12.96 23.95 46.00
N SER A 27 13.93 23.36 46.70
CA SER A 27 14.64 22.16 46.24
C SER A 27 13.71 20.93 46.16
N ILE A 28 12.80 20.77 47.12
CA ILE A 28 11.80 19.68 47.12
C ILE A 28 10.81 19.85 45.97
N VAL A 29 10.36 21.08 45.73
CA VAL A 29 9.44 21.39 44.62
C VAL A 29 10.13 21.16 43.27
N ALA A 30 11.38 21.57 43.12
CA ALA A 30 12.16 21.32 41.91
C ALA A 30 12.36 19.83 41.64
N ALA A 31 12.65 19.03 42.68
CA ALA A 31 12.77 17.58 42.56
C ALA A 31 11.46 16.92 42.16
N MET A 32 10.32 17.34 42.74
CA MET A 32 9.00 16.86 42.34
C MET A 32 8.68 17.23 40.89
N LEU A 33 9.02 18.43 40.45
CA LEU A 33 8.78 18.90 39.10
C LEU A 33 9.60 18.08 38.08
N LEU A 34 10.87 17.79 38.37
CA LEU A 34 11.70 16.91 37.55
C LEU A 34 11.15 15.47 37.50
N LEU A 35 10.65 14.94 38.62
CA LEU A 35 10.06 13.61 38.67
C LEU A 35 8.76 13.54 37.85
N LEU A 36 7.97 14.62 37.87
CA LEU A 36 6.75 14.75 37.10
C LEU A 36 7.05 14.87 35.59
N VAL A 37 8.08 15.62 35.20
CA VAL A 37 8.56 15.66 33.81
C VAL A 37 9.06 14.28 33.37
N ALA A 38 9.86 13.60 34.20
CA ALA A 38 10.32 12.25 33.91
C ALA A 38 9.14 11.26 33.78
N TYR A 39 8.15 11.35 34.67
CA TYR A 39 6.93 10.56 34.60
C TYR A 39 6.19 10.79 33.29
N PHE A 40 6.02 12.04 32.84
CA PHE A 40 5.41 12.34 31.55
C PHE A 40 6.23 11.82 30.36
N LEU A 41 7.55 11.89 30.41
CA LEU A 41 8.43 11.35 29.36
C LEU A 41 8.30 9.81 29.28
N PHE A 42 8.30 9.11 30.40
CA PHE A 42 8.17 7.64 30.41
C PHE A 42 6.75 7.15 30.10
N ARG A 43 5.72 7.96 30.40
CA ARG A 43 4.32 7.65 30.07
C ARG A 43 3.95 8.03 28.64
N SER A 44 4.81 8.75 27.93
CA SER A 44 4.62 9.03 26.52
C SER A 44 4.86 7.74 25.74
N THR A 45 3.78 7.07 25.38
CA THR A 45 3.82 5.88 24.52
C THR A 45 4.38 6.27 23.15
N LEU A 46 5.59 5.80 22.83
CA LEU A 46 6.11 5.85 21.46
C LEU A 46 5.28 4.89 20.60
N ILE A 47 4.39 5.43 19.77
CA ILE A 47 3.71 4.66 18.73
C ILE A 47 4.72 4.47 17.60
N ILE A 48 5.39 3.31 17.58
CA ILE A 48 6.21 2.91 16.43
C ILE A 48 5.31 2.06 15.54
N ALA A 49 4.74 2.66 14.50
CA ALA A 49 4.16 1.89 13.42
C ALA A 49 5.30 1.31 12.58
N PRO A 50 5.33 -0.01 12.29
CA PRO A 50 6.24 -0.55 11.29
C PRO A 50 5.81 -0.04 9.91
N GLN A 51 6.33 1.12 9.50
CA GLN A 51 5.90 1.80 8.27
C GLN A 51 6.51 1.22 6.99
N SER A 52 7.65 0.54 7.08
CA SER A 52 8.45 0.18 5.91
C SER A 52 7.70 -0.73 4.91
N THR A 53 7.12 -1.84 5.38
CA THR A 53 6.45 -2.80 4.49
C THR A 53 5.15 -2.25 3.92
N GLN A 54 4.39 -1.48 4.72
CA GLN A 54 3.14 -0.88 4.26
C GLN A 54 3.34 0.18 3.18
N VAL A 55 4.44 0.94 3.23
CA VAL A 55 4.76 1.93 2.19
C VAL A 55 5.07 1.25 0.87
N VAL A 56 5.83 0.14 0.88
CA VAL A 56 6.14 -0.65 -0.31
C VAL A 56 4.86 -1.22 -0.93
N ASP A 57 3.96 -1.78 -0.12
CA ASP A 57 2.68 -2.33 -0.61
C ASP A 57 1.81 -1.24 -1.27
N VAL A 58 1.78 -0.03 -0.68
CA VAL A 58 1.06 1.11 -1.25
C VAL A 58 1.68 1.55 -2.58
N GLN A 59 3.01 1.60 -2.67
CA GLN A 59 3.71 1.94 -3.92
C GLN A 59 3.44 0.90 -5.02
N LEU A 60 3.56 -0.40 -4.71
CA LEU A 60 3.24 -1.48 -5.64
C LEU A 60 1.77 -1.40 -6.09
N SER A 61 0.84 -1.07 -5.20
CA SER A 61 -0.56 -0.89 -5.56
C SER A 61 -0.77 0.28 -6.53
N GLN A 62 -0.05 1.38 -6.34
CA GLN A 62 -0.09 2.53 -7.25
C GLN A 62 0.46 2.17 -8.62
N TYR A 63 1.65 1.56 -8.68
CA TYR A 63 2.23 1.09 -9.94
C TYR A 63 1.31 0.11 -10.67
N ALA A 64 0.70 -0.85 -9.97
CA ALA A 64 -0.21 -1.80 -10.61
C ALA A 64 -1.42 -1.12 -11.25
N LYS A 65 -2.02 -0.13 -10.55
CA LYS A 65 -3.17 0.62 -11.06
C LYS A 65 -2.80 1.54 -12.22
N ASP A 66 -1.67 2.23 -12.12
CA ASP A 66 -1.20 3.15 -13.15
C ASP A 66 -0.81 2.39 -14.43
N THR A 67 -0.09 1.27 -14.28
CA THR A 67 0.24 0.39 -15.40
C THR A 67 -1.01 -0.17 -16.07
N LEU A 68 -1.97 -0.72 -15.30
CA LEU A 68 -3.25 -1.16 -15.87
C LEU A 68 -4.01 -0.02 -16.54
N ARG A 69 -3.81 1.24 -16.13
CA ARG A 69 -4.42 2.42 -16.73
C ARG A 69 -3.78 2.82 -18.04
N VAL A 70 -2.47 2.75 -18.15
CA VAL A 70 -1.75 3.07 -19.38
C VAL A 70 -2.00 2.02 -20.46
N LEU A 71 -2.06 0.73 -20.08
CA LEU A 71 -2.24 -0.39 -21.01
C LEU A 71 -3.70 -0.56 -21.48
N ASP A 72 -4.65 0.03 -20.76
CA ASP A 72 -6.07 0.04 -21.12
C ASP A 72 -6.37 1.28 -21.98
N ASN A 73 -6.11 1.15 -23.26
CA ASN A 73 -6.40 2.20 -24.24
C ASN A 73 -7.24 1.62 -25.38
N PRO A 74 -8.58 1.67 -25.27
CA PRO A 74 -9.49 1.00 -26.21
C PRO A 74 -9.50 1.59 -27.62
N SER A 75 -8.87 2.76 -27.81
CA SER A 75 -8.86 3.45 -29.11
C SER A 75 -7.49 3.44 -29.79
N SER A 76 -6.49 2.77 -29.20
CA SER A 76 -5.16 2.68 -29.78
C SER A 76 -5.05 1.43 -30.66
N PRO A 77 -4.68 1.55 -31.94
CA PRO A 77 -4.41 0.40 -32.81
C PRO A 77 -3.07 -0.29 -32.49
N THR A 78 -2.48 0.00 -31.33
CA THR A 78 -1.18 -0.53 -30.92
C THR A 78 -1.32 -1.92 -30.32
N GLN A 79 -0.35 -2.79 -30.64
CA GLN A 79 -0.39 -4.21 -30.26
C GLN A 79 -0.09 -4.46 -28.77
N ASP A 80 0.19 -3.41 -28.01
CA ASP A 80 0.58 -3.46 -26.60
C ASP A 80 -0.56 -3.16 -25.64
N THR A 81 -1.77 -2.88 -26.15
CA THR A 81 -2.94 -2.68 -25.32
C THR A 81 -3.48 -3.99 -24.79
N LEU A 82 -4.12 -3.94 -23.62
CA LEU A 82 -4.79 -5.10 -23.02
C LEU A 82 -5.88 -5.66 -23.93
N GLU A 83 -6.68 -4.79 -24.54
CA GLU A 83 -7.78 -5.17 -25.41
C GLU A 83 -7.29 -5.89 -26.67
N TYR A 84 -6.30 -5.32 -27.38
CA TYR A 84 -5.72 -5.95 -28.57
C TYR A 84 -5.20 -7.36 -28.28
N VAL A 85 -4.47 -7.53 -27.17
CA VAL A 85 -3.93 -8.83 -26.78
C VAL A 85 -5.03 -9.85 -26.50
N LEU A 86 -6.12 -9.43 -25.85
CA LEU A 86 -7.23 -10.32 -25.52
C LEU A 86 -8.05 -10.70 -26.75
N GLU A 87 -8.27 -9.77 -27.68
CA GLU A 87 -8.95 -10.02 -28.97
C GLU A 87 -8.19 -11.01 -29.84
N HIS A 88 -6.86 -10.88 -29.90
CA HIS A 88 -6.00 -11.62 -30.83
C HIS A 88 -5.35 -12.86 -30.21
N LEU A 89 -5.70 -13.20 -28.98
CA LEU A 89 -5.14 -14.34 -28.26
C LEU A 89 -5.59 -15.65 -28.90
N ASN A 90 -4.65 -16.43 -29.43
CA ASN A 90 -4.88 -17.80 -29.88
C ASN A 90 -3.74 -18.69 -29.31
N SER A 91 -4.03 -19.97 -29.10
CA SER A 91 -3.05 -20.98 -28.68
C SER A 91 -1.84 -21.07 -29.63
N SER A 92 -2.03 -20.78 -30.92
CA SER A 92 -0.97 -20.86 -31.94
C SER A 92 0.03 -19.70 -31.91
N ASN A 93 -0.39 -18.50 -31.53
CA ASN A 93 0.39 -17.25 -31.59
C ASN A 93 0.57 -16.59 -30.21
N PHE A 94 0.21 -17.28 -29.14
CA PHE A 94 0.17 -16.78 -27.76
C PHE A 94 1.39 -15.92 -27.38
N ASN A 95 2.59 -16.47 -27.51
CA ASN A 95 3.81 -15.75 -27.11
C ASN A 95 4.07 -14.49 -27.96
N THR A 96 3.70 -14.53 -29.24
CA THR A 96 3.93 -13.41 -30.16
C THR A 96 3.00 -12.24 -29.85
N VAL A 97 1.73 -12.53 -29.53
CA VAL A 97 0.71 -11.51 -29.22
C VAL A 97 0.95 -10.91 -27.83
N VAL A 98 1.36 -11.72 -26.86
CA VAL A 98 1.55 -11.27 -25.48
C VAL A 98 2.87 -10.51 -25.27
N LEU A 99 3.90 -10.74 -26.10
CA LEU A 99 5.22 -10.14 -25.92
C LEU A 99 5.23 -8.59 -25.93
N PRO A 100 4.54 -7.89 -26.86
CA PRO A 100 4.45 -6.43 -26.84
C PRO A 100 3.89 -5.90 -25.52
N LEU A 101 2.80 -6.48 -25.01
CA LEU A 101 2.20 -6.12 -23.73
C LEU A 101 3.19 -6.32 -22.56
N ILE A 102 3.93 -7.43 -22.55
CA ILE A 102 4.96 -7.69 -21.54
C ILE A 102 6.06 -6.61 -21.59
N ASN A 103 6.48 -6.20 -22.78
CA ASN A 103 7.52 -5.18 -22.94
C ASN A 103 7.04 -3.79 -22.48
N SER A 104 5.85 -3.35 -22.91
CA SER A 104 5.27 -2.07 -22.45
C SER A 104 5.01 -2.08 -20.94
N THR A 105 4.65 -3.23 -20.36
CA THR A 105 4.52 -3.38 -18.91
C THR A 105 5.86 -3.19 -18.19
N LYS A 106 6.95 -3.75 -18.72
CA LYS A 106 8.30 -3.56 -18.15
C LYS A 106 8.74 -2.10 -18.20
N GLU A 107 8.36 -1.37 -19.23
CA GLU A 107 8.66 0.07 -19.34
C GLU A 107 7.87 0.92 -18.34
N CYS A 108 6.69 0.47 -17.93
CA CYS A 108 5.86 1.15 -16.92
C CYS A 108 6.29 0.86 -15.47
N LEU A 109 7.14 -0.15 -15.24
CA LEU A 109 7.49 -0.62 -13.90
C LEU A 109 8.97 -0.35 -13.56
N PRO A 110 9.29 -0.15 -12.27
CA PRO A 110 10.68 -0.11 -11.82
C PRO A 110 11.43 -1.43 -12.07
N VAL A 111 12.76 -1.34 -12.20
CA VAL A 111 13.64 -2.49 -12.55
C VAL A 111 13.59 -3.62 -11.51
N ASP A 112 13.32 -3.30 -10.24
CA ASP A 112 13.26 -4.22 -9.11
C ASP A 112 11.86 -4.80 -8.86
N VAL A 113 10.89 -4.52 -9.74
CA VAL A 113 9.52 -5.01 -9.63
C VAL A 113 9.24 -6.06 -10.70
N ASN A 114 8.92 -7.26 -10.24
CA ASN A 114 8.40 -8.32 -11.09
C ASN A 114 6.88 -8.28 -11.15
N PHE A 115 6.33 -8.88 -12.22
CA PHE A 115 4.90 -8.91 -12.46
C PHE A 115 4.41 -10.24 -13.02
N SER A 116 3.11 -10.49 -12.87
CA SER A 116 2.38 -11.60 -13.48
C SER A 116 0.97 -11.14 -13.87
N PHE A 117 0.58 -11.44 -15.10
CA PHE A 117 -0.77 -11.24 -15.62
C PHE A 117 -1.55 -12.54 -15.62
N VAL A 118 -2.77 -12.48 -15.08
CA VAL A 118 -3.74 -13.57 -15.12
C VAL A 118 -5.09 -13.00 -15.55
N VAL A 119 -5.69 -13.61 -16.56
CA VAL A 119 -7.02 -13.23 -17.05
C VAL A 119 -8.01 -14.29 -16.60
N TYR A 120 -9.09 -13.86 -15.96
CA TYR A 120 -10.21 -14.70 -15.58
C TYR A 120 -11.36 -14.44 -16.54
N TYR A 121 -12.00 -15.52 -16.98
CA TYR A 121 -13.09 -15.47 -17.95
C TYR A 121 -14.10 -16.56 -17.66
N TYR A 122 -15.33 -16.37 -18.10
CA TYR A 122 -16.35 -17.39 -18.03
C TYR A 122 -16.26 -18.29 -19.27
N ASN A 123 -15.93 -19.56 -19.09
CA ASN A 123 -15.92 -20.52 -20.17
C ASN A 123 -17.33 -21.08 -20.37
N PHE A 124 -17.97 -20.67 -21.45
CA PHE A 124 -19.32 -21.11 -21.81
C PHE A 124 -19.42 -22.61 -22.13
N SER A 125 -18.33 -23.23 -22.58
CA SER A 125 -18.30 -24.66 -22.89
C SER A 125 -18.31 -25.52 -21.62
N THR A 126 -17.61 -25.07 -20.57
CA THR A 126 -17.52 -25.79 -19.28
C THR A 126 -18.52 -25.29 -18.25
N GLY A 127 -19.12 -24.12 -18.47
CA GLY A 127 -20.05 -23.47 -17.55
C GLY A 127 -19.36 -22.98 -16.27
N SER A 128 -18.06 -22.67 -16.33
CA SER A 128 -17.25 -22.33 -15.15
C SER A 128 -16.30 -21.17 -15.41
N VAL A 129 -15.87 -20.49 -14.34
CA VAL A 129 -14.85 -19.45 -14.44
C VAL A 129 -13.48 -20.10 -14.55
N GLU A 130 -12.79 -19.84 -15.64
CA GLU A 130 -11.46 -20.32 -15.94
C GLU A 130 -10.44 -19.16 -15.93
N LYS A 131 -9.16 -19.51 -15.99
CA LYS A 131 -8.09 -18.52 -16.01
C LYS A 131 -7.00 -18.87 -17.02
N ILE A 132 -6.39 -17.85 -17.59
CA ILE A 132 -5.21 -17.97 -18.45
C ILE A 132 -4.11 -17.04 -17.92
N SER A 133 -2.91 -17.58 -17.73
CA SER A 133 -1.75 -16.80 -17.31
C SER A 133 -1.03 -16.28 -18.55
N LEU A 134 -0.98 -14.96 -18.71
CA LEU A 134 -0.26 -14.32 -19.83
C LEU A 134 1.26 -14.32 -19.59
N THR A 135 1.69 -14.40 -18.33
CA THR A 135 3.10 -14.39 -17.94
C THR A 135 3.47 -15.70 -17.25
N ASN A 136 4.66 -16.24 -17.56
CA ASN A 136 5.18 -17.47 -16.94
C ASN A 136 6.05 -17.16 -15.71
N THR A 137 5.53 -16.30 -14.82
CA THR A 137 6.20 -15.87 -13.60
C THR A 137 5.37 -16.26 -12.40
N ASN A 138 6.02 -16.87 -11.40
CA ASN A 138 5.38 -17.26 -10.16
C ASN A 138 5.59 -16.18 -9.10
N PRO A 139 4.51 -15.62 -8.53
CA PRO A 139 4.62 -14.63 -7.46
C PRO A 139 5.32 -15.24 -6.23
N VAL A 140 6.17 -14.46 -5.59
CA VAL A 140 6.84 -14.82 -4.31
C VAL A 140 6.02 -14.30 -3.11
N SER A 141 6.56 -14.43 -1.90
CA SER A 141 5.97 -13.84 -0.69
C SER A 141 5.86 -12.31 -0.81
N ASN A 142 4.77 -11.71 -0.33
CA ASN A 142 4.45 -10.27 -0.38
C ASN A 142 4.15 -9.75 -1.79
N THR A 143 2.94 -10.05 -2.27
CA THR A 143 2.45 -9.59 -3.56
C THR A 143 1.29 -8.64 -3.41
N VAL A 144 1.18 -7.72 -4.37
CA VAL A 144 0.04 -6.82 -4.50
C VAL A 144 -0.63 -7.09 -5.83
N THR A 145 -1.94 -7.32 -5.79
CA THR A 145 -2.74 -7.54 -6.99
C THR A 145 -3.67 -6.36 -7.23
N ALA A 146 -3.66 -5.84 -8.45
CA ALA A 146 -4.70 -4.96 -8.97
C ALA A 146 -5.48 -5.70 -10.06
N SER A 147 -6.78 -5.39 -10.17
CA SER A 147 -7.63 -5.97 -11.21
C SER A 147 -8.35 -4.88 -12.00
N ARG A 148 -8.66 -5.21 -13.25
CA ARG A 148 -9.46 -4.39 -14.16
C ARG A 148 -10.38 -5.29 -14.97
N TYR A 149 -11.63 -4.86 -15.12
CA TYR A 149 -12.60 -5.52 -15.99
C TYR A 149 -12.54 -4.89 -17.37
N ILE A 150 -12.48 -5.74 -18.39
CA ILE A 150 -12.50 -5.37 -19.81
C ILE A 150 -13.69 -6.07 -20.44
N VAL A 151 -14.40 -5.34 -21.29
CA VAL A 151 -15.62 -5.81 -21.97
C VAL A 151 -15.36 -5.70 -23.46
N ILE A 152 -15.36 -6.83 -24.15
CA ILE A 152 -15.03 -6.92 -25.58
C ILE A 152 -16.22 -7.54 -26.31
N ASP A 153 -16.57 -7.05 -27.49
CA ASP A 153 -17.62 -7.68 -28.29
C ASP A 153 -17.16 -9.07 -28.73
N SER A 154 -18.05 -10.06 -28.64
CA SER A 154 -17.77 -11.42 -29.15
C SER A 154 -17.26 -11.46 -30.59
N ASN A 155 -17.62 -10.47 -31.41
CA ASN A 155 -17.24 -10.39 -32.82
C ASN A 155 -15.82 -9.85 -33.05
N ASP A 156 -15.22 -9.19 -32.07
CA ASP A 156 -13.87 -8.61 -32.18
C ASP A 156 -12.77 -9.64 -31.90
N PHE A 157 -13.13 -10.78 -31.29
CA PHE A 157 -12.19 -11.87 -31.06
C PHE A 157 -11.83 -12.62 -32.36
N VAL A 158 -10.60 -13.11 -32.42
CA VAL A 158 -10.18 -14.09 -33.43
C VAL A 158 -10.97 -15.40 -33.28
N SER A 159 -11.20 -16.10 -34.39
CA SER A 159 -12.06 -17.29 -34.46
C SER A 159 -11.68 -18.44 -33.52
N ASP A 160 -10.41 -18.51 -33.12
CA ASP A 160 -9.86 -19.54 -32.22
C ASP A 160 -9.57 -18.99 -30.81
N SER A 161 -10.19 -17.85 -30.45
CA SER A 161 -10.02 -17.25 -29.14
C SER A 161 -10.49 -18.20 -28.03
N PRO A 162 -9.74 -18.34 -26.93
CA PRO A 162 -10.17 -19.16 -25.80
C PRO A 162 -11.38 -18.57 -25.05
N PHE A 163 -11.73 -17.31 -25.33
CA PHE A 163 -12.77 -16.57 -24.61
C PHE A 163 -14.17 -16.70 -25.22
N VAL A 164 -14.27 -17.23 -26.45
CA VAL A 164 -15.53 -17.35 -27.18
C VAL A 164 -15.86 -18.82 -27.42
N SER A 165 -17.14 -19.16 -27.30
CA SER A 165 -17.62 -20.51 -27.61
C SER A 165 -17.83 -20.66 -29.13
N ASN A 166 -17.29 -21.73 -29.71
CA ASN A 166 -17.57 -22.13 -31.10
C ASN A 166 -18.97 -22.76 -31.30
N SER A 167 -19.83 -22.75 -30.27
CA SER A 167 -21.19 -23.28 -30.37
C SER A 167 -22.11 -22.28 -31.10
N SER A 168 -22.85 -22.78 -32.08
CA SER A 168 -23.72 -22.01 -32.97
C SER A 168 -24.87 -21.27 -32.27
N TYR A 169 -25.11 -21.58 -30.98
CA TYR A 169 -26.17 -21.00 -30.17
C TYR A 169 -25.72 -19.76 -29.38
N GLU A 170 -24.42 -19.57 -29.18
CA GLU A 170 -23.88 -18.48 -28.33
C GLU A 170 -22.96 -17.51 -29.07
N SER A 171 -22.79 -17.67 -30.39
CA SER A 171 -22.21 -16.66 -31.31
C SER A 171 -23.15 -15.43 -31.48
N SER A 172 -23.84 -15.07 -30.42
CA SER A 172 -24.98 -14.15 -30.39
C SER A 172 -24.55 -12.75 -29.98
N GLY A 173 -23.44 -12.24 -30.51
CA GLY A 173 -23.08 -10.82 -30.40
C GLY A 173 -23.04 -10.25 -28.97
N TYR A 174 -22.96 -11.09 -27.94
CA TYR A 174 -22.97 -10.63 -26.56
C TYR A 174 -21.55 -10.27 -26.15
N PRO A 175 -21.37 -9.16 -25.42
CA PRO A 175 -20.05 -8.80 -24.94
C PRO A 175 -19.53 -9.82 -23.93
N VAL A 176 -18.25 -10.16 -24.05
CA VAL A 176 -17.53 -11.02 -23.11
C VAL A 176 -16.85 -10.14 -22.07
N VAL A 177 -17.06 -10.46 -20.79
CA VAL A 177 -16.42 -9.75 -19.68
C VAL A 177 -15.21 -10.54 -19.20
N LEU A 178 -14.06 -9.89 -19.18
CA LEU A 178 -12.78 -10.44 -18.78
C LEU A 178 -12.26 -9.68 -17.57
N GLU A 179 -11.81 -10.40 -16.53
CA GLU A 179 -11.10 -9.78 -15.40
C GLU A 179 -9.60 -9.99 -15.60
N VAL A 180 -8.88 -8.90 -15.88
CA VAL A 180 -7.42 -8.90 -15.94
C VAL A 180 -6.86 -8.58 -14.57
N ARG A 181 -6.03 -9.46 -14.02
CA ARG A 181 -5.29 -9.26 -12.78
C ARG A 181 -3.82 -9.09 -13.05
N LEU A 182 -3.26 -7.97 -12.57
CA LEU A 182 -1.83 -7.69 -12.52
C LEU A 182 -1.35 -7.89 -11.09
N THR A 183 -0.47 -8.84 -10.88
CA THR A 183 0.18 -9.11 -9.58
C THR A 183 1.61 -8.64 -9.63
N LEU A 184 2.01 -7.78 -8.71
CA LEU A 184 3.37 -7.23 -8.58
C LEU A 184 4.04 -7.71 -7.29
N TRP A 185 5.36 -7.85 -7.34
CA TRP A 185 6.20 -8.13 -6.18
C TRP A 185 7.62 -7.61 -6.40
N GLN A 186 8.31 -7.28 -5.30
CA GLN A 186 9.70 -6.86 -5.34
C GLN A 186 10.65 -8.07 -5.34
N VAL A 187 11.83 -7.92 -5.96
CA VAL A 187 12.86 -8.97 -6.09
C VAL A 187 14.11 -8.62 -5.29
#